data_AF-A0AAV5WMR5-F1
#
_entry.id   AF-A0AAV5WMR5-F1
#
_cell.length_a   1.000
_cell.length_b   1.000
_cell.length_c   1.000
_cell.angle_alpha   90.00
_cell.angle_beta   90.00
_cell.angle_gamma   90.00
#
_symmetry.space_group_name_H-M   'P 1'
#
loop_
_entity.id
_entity.type
_entity.pdbx_description
1 polymer ?
#
loop_
_entity_poly.entity_id
_entity_poly.type
_entity_poly.pdbx_seq_one_letter_code
_entity_poly.pdbx_strand_id
1 'polypeptide(L)'
;MLLGTTLNEFEVSSRIKEAEKIKVGPRARNLTTNKVNMILGVDNPEECYKKFIIDTNSGKFEPGYITESQAIFMTNYLYAKAQAEAGGEVYLYQYDYPAHAKHTDDMYYILGFYEHDKDFNEEWLSRVYPVYFANFIKGLPLAPDWKPVNPKLMNYYSVNKSFTDGVTPKMKLGYHKTITDYYIGIMEYDENISKIKKKVLNTPIQYKGLILTTKEFNIRDLLFYGFLLGVLLFVLYELIYFCHRRYQRSRDLEQTPLLNNNNIYIDN
;
A
#
# COMPACT_ATOMS: atom_id res chain seq x y z
N MET A 1 29.36 5.37 -5.55
CA MET A 1 28.15 4.50 -5.63
C MET A 1 27.56 4.60 -7.02
N LEU A 2 27.06 3.50 -7.60
CA LEU A 2 26.37 3.49 -8.89
C LEU A 2 24.96 2.93 -8.69
N LEU A 3 23.94 3.70 -9.08
CA LEU A 3 22.52 3.35 -8.95
C LEU A 3 21.86 3.46 -10.32
N GLY A 4 20.92 2.58 -10.63
CA GLY A 4 20.13 2.73 -11.84
C GLY A 4 18.83 1.94 -11.86
N THR A 5 18.08 2.20 -12.92
CA THR A 5 16.75 1.65 -13.19
C THR A 5 16.59 1.37 -14.67
N THR A 6 15.56 0.62 -15.02
CA THR A 6 15.11 0.44 -16.40
C THR A 6 13.84 1.26 -16.66
N LEU A 7 13.68 1.71 -17.92
CA LEU A 7 12.55 2.54 -18.33
C LEU A 7 11.21 1.90 -17.97
N ASN A 8 11.06 0.59 -18.18
CA ASN A 8 9.84 -0.14 -17.90
C ASN A 8 10.00 -1.05 -16.67
N GLU A 9 10.62 -0.53 -15.60
CA GLU A 9 10.96 -1.26 -14.36
C GLU A 9 9.93 -2.33 -14.03
N PHE A 10 8.68 -1.96 -13.76
CA PHE A 10 7.57 -2.91 -13.71
C PHE A 10 6.48 -2.51 -14.69
N GLU A 11 6.03 -3.48 -15.50
CA GLU A 11 4.90 -3.29 -16.40
C GLU A 11 3.59 -3.16 -15.61
N VAL A 12 2.72 -2.25 -16.07
CA VAL A 12 1.32 -2.23 -15.66
C VAL A 12 0.67 -3.50 -16.22
N SER A 13 0.58 -4.58 -15.42
CA SER A 13 -0.09 -5.80 -15.89
C SER A 13 -1.53 -5.45 -16.31
N SER A 14 -1.99 -6.01 -17.43
CA SER A 14 -3.37 -5.83 -17.90
C SER A 14 -4.40 -6.21 -16.83
N ARG A 15 -4.06 -7.15 -15.95
CA ARG A 15 -4.88 -7.58 -14.80
C ARG A 15 -5.01 -6.51 -13.70
N ILE A 16 -3.99 -5.68 -13.48
CA ILE A 16 -4.06 -4.57 -12.50
C ILE A 16 -4.98 -3.45 -13.02
N LYS A 17 -4.92 -3.14 -14.32
CA LYS A 17 -5.85 -2.18 -14.96
C LYS A 17 -7.31 -2.60 -14.83
N GLU A 18 -7.58 -3.89 -14.66
CA GLU A 18 -8.91 -4.47 -14.50
C GLU A 18 -9.32 -4.55 -13.03
N ALA A 19 -8.40 -4.89 -12.12
CA ALA A 19 -8.62 -4.93 -10.68
C ALA A 19 -8.86 -3.54 -10.06
N GLU A 20 -8.22 -2.48 -10.58
CA GLU A 20 -8.48 -1.10 -10.15
C GLU A 20 -9.84 -0.56 -10.66
N LYS A 21 -10.39 -1.13 -11.74
CA LYS A 21 -11.74 -0.81 -12.24
C LYS A 21 -12.85 -1.49 -11.44
N ILE A 22 -12.56 -2.65 -10.84
CA ILE A 22 -13.53 -3.37 -10.01
C ILE A 22 -13.49 -2.74 -8.61
N LYS A 23 -14.58 -2.08 -8.19
CA LYS A 23 -14.77 -1.61 -6.81
C LYS A 23 -14.52 -2.76 -5.84
N VAL A 24 -13.33 -2.79 -5.26
CA VAL A 24 -12.89 -3.91 -4.42
C VAL A 24 -13.67 -3.89 -3.10
N GLY A 25 -14.36 -5.00 -2.83
CA GLY A 25 -15.14 -5.19 -1.61
C GLY A 25 -14.28 -5.27 -0.32
N PRO A 26 -14.93 -5.36 0.85
CA PRO A 26 -14.32 -5.14 2.18
C PRO A 26 -13.29 -6.18 2.67
N ARG A 27 -12.84 -7.11 1.80
CA ARG A 27 -11.78 -8.09 2.11
C ARG A 27 -10.36 -7.63 1.72
N ALA A 28 -10.19 -6.47 1.10
CA ALA A 28 -8.89 -5.92 0.71
C ALA A 28 -8.18 -5.13 1.83
N ARG A 29 -8.19 -5.63 3.07
CA ARG A 29 -7.62 -4.93 4.23
C ARG A 29 -6.08 -4.82 4.24
N ASN A 30 -5.37 -5.41 3.27
CA ASN A 30 -3.91 -5.31 3.10
C ASN A 30 -3.48 -4.56 1.82
N LEU A 31 -4.40 -3.88 1.12
CA LEU A 31 -4.14 -3.10 -0.11
C LEU A 31 -4.15 -1.58 0.14
N THR A 32 -4.06 -1.15 1.40
CA THR A 32 -4.19 0.26 1.82
C THR A 32 -2.87 1.03 1.83
N THR A 33 -1.77 0.43 1.41
CA THR A 33 -0.44 1.06 1.50
C THR A 33 0.20 1.22 0.13
N ASN A 34 0.28 2.47 -0.32
CA ASN A 34 1.16 2.86 -1.41
C ASN A 34 2.61 2.51 -1.01
N LYS A 35 3.30 1.69 -1.81
CA LYS A 35 4.68 1.23 -1.54
C LYS A 35 5.67 2.39 -1.39
N VAL A 36 5.44 3.49 -2.09
CA VAL A 36 6.25 4.70 -1.96
C VAL A 36 6.10 5.33 -0.58
N ASN A 37 4.88 5.39 -0.03
CA ASN A 37 4.65 5.90 1.33
C ASN A 37 5.44 5.10 2.38
N MET A 38 5.57 3.78 2.19
CA MET A 38 6.39 2.94 3.07
C MET A 38 7.87 3.30 3.00
N ILE A 39 8.41 3.54 1.81
CA ILE A 39 9.81 3.95 1.61
C ILE A 39 10.08 5.33 2.20
N LEU A 40 9.13 6.25 2.06
CA LEU A 40 9.22 7.59 2.61
C LEU A 40 9.10 7.62 4.14
N GLY A 41 8.58 6.56 4.75
CA GLY A 41 8.38 6.48 6.20
C GLY A 41 7.38 7.52 6.71
N VAL A 42 6.30 7.78 5.95
CA VAL A 42 5.27 8.76 6.37
C VAL A 42 4.55 8.32 7.64
N ASP A 43 4.21 9.27 8.50
CA ASP A 43 3.53 9.02 9.78
C ASP A 43 2.03 8.76 9.61
N ASN A 44 1.42 9.31 8.55
CA ASN A 44 -0.01 9.23 8.25
C ASN A 44 -0.25 8.51 6.91
N PRO A 45 0.05 7.19 6.82
CA PRO A 45 0.05 6.46 5.55
C PRO A 45 -1.34 6.36 4.91
N GLU A 46 -2.41 6.29 5.70
CA GLU A 46 -3.78 6.23 5.18
C GLU A 46 -4.21 7.54 4.52
N GLU A 47 -3.94 8.68 5.15
CA GLU A 47 -4.27 10.00 4.62
C GLU A 47 -3.44 10.32 3.37
N CYS A 48 -2.15 9.98 3.38
CA CYS A 48 -1.28 10.11 2.23
C CYS A 48 -1.77 9.24 1.05
N TYR A 49 -2.19 8.00 1.33
CA TYR A 49 -2.74 7.13 0.30
C TYR A 49 -4.08 7.64 -0.25
N LYS A 50 -4.99 8.11 0.62
CA LYS A 50 -6.25 8.73 0.21
C LYS A 50 -5.99 9.93 -0.70
N LYS A 51 -5.02 10.78 -0.35
CA LYS A 51 -4.60 11.91 -1.19
C LYS A 51 -4.08 11.45 -2.56
N PHE A 52 -3.23 10.43 -2.60
CA PHE A 52 -2.74 9.83 -3.85
C PHE A 52 -3.88 9.37 -4.76
N ILE A 53 -4.86 8.65 -4.21
CA ILE A 53 -6.02 8.18 -4.98
C ILE A 53 -6.86 9.35 -5.49
N ILE A 54 -7.11 10.37 -4.67
CA ILE A 54 -7.88 11.56 -5.08
C ILE A 54 -7.15 12.33 -6.19
N ASP A 55 -5.86 12.59 -6.03
CA ASP A 55 -5.07 13.34 -7.02
C ASP A 55 -4.96 12.57 -8.34
N THR A 56 -4.81 11.24 -8.28
CA THR A 56 -4.76 10.40 -9.48
C THR A 56 -6.11 10.35 -10.20
N ASN A 57 -7.20 10.11 -9.47
CA ASN A 57 -8.54 10.03 -10.05
C ASN A 57 -9.05 11.36 -10.62
N SER A 58 -8.56 12.48 -10.07
CA SER A 58 -8.88 13.83 -10.57
C SER A 58 -7.99 14.28 -11.72
N GLY A 59 -6.97 13.50 -12.10
CA GLY A 59 -5.98 13.88 -13.12
C GLY A 59 -4.98 14.95 -12.66
N LYS A 60 -4.98 15.30 -11.36
CA LYS A 60 -3.99 16.22 -10.79
C LYS A 60 -2.60 15.59 -10.73
N PHE A 61 -2.53 14.26 -10.68
CA PHE A 61 -1.29 13.51 -10.77
C PHE A 61 -1.43 12.37 -11.78
N GLU A 62 -0.57 12.38 -12.79
CA GLU A 62 -0.45 11.29 -13.76
C GLU A 62 0.90 10.61 -13.55
N PRO A 63 0.95 9.49 -12.80
CA PRO A 63 2.22 8.89 -12.42
C PRO A 63 3.00 8.31 -13.59
N GLY A 64 2.33 7.90 -14.67
CA GLY A 64 2.95 7.22 -15.83
C GLY A 64 3.45 5.79 -15.55
N TYR A 65 3.54 5.38 -14.28
CA TYR A 65 4.09 4.10 -13.84
C TYR A 65 3.25 3.51 -12.69
N ILE A 66 3.34 2.19 -12.47
CA ILE A 66 2.75 1.56 -11.28
C ILE A 66 3.52 1.94 -10.00
N THR A 67 2.88 1.75 -8.84
CA THR A 67 3.44 2.13 -7.54
C THR A 67 4.77 1.44 -7.22
N GLU A 68 5.01 0.25 -7.75
CA GLU A 68 6.25 -0.52 -7.63
C GLU A 68 7.42 0.17 -8.34
N SER A 69 7.23 0.59 -9.59
CA SER A 69 8.26 1.33 -10.33
C SER A 69 8.51 2.68 -9.67
N GLN A 70 7.43 3.38 -9.30
CA GLN A 70 7.52 4.64 -8.55
C GLN A 70 8.34 4.47 -7.26
N ALA A 71 8.16 3.37 -6.55
CA ALA A 71 8.90 3.04 -5.33
C ALA A 71 10.41 2.86 -5.60
N ILE A 72 10.79 2.15 -6.66
CA ILE A 72 12.20 2.03 -7.06
C ILE A 72 12.79 3.39 -7.47
N PHE A 73 12.07 4.16 -8.29
CA PHE A 73 12.52 5.49 -8.71
C PHE A 73 12.72 6.43 -7.51
N MET A 74 11.79 6.43 -6.56
CA MET A 74 11.90 7.21 -5.34
C MET A 74 13.03 6.72 -4.43
N THR A 75 13.22 5.42 -4.32
CA THR A 75 14.33 4.84 -3.56
C THR A 75 15.67 5.32 -4.12
N ASN A 76 15.88 5.18 -5.43
CA ASN A 76 17.10 5.63 -6.08
C ASN A 76 17.29 7.15 -5.96
N TYR A 77 16.22 7.94 -6.11
CA TYR A 77 16.26 9.38 -5.89
C TYR A 77 16.75 9.72 -4.47
N LEU A 78 16.14 9.12 -3.44
CA LEU A 78 16.45 9.42 -2.04
C LEU A 78 17.90 9.04 -1.69
N TYR A 79 18.32 7.83 -2.05
CA TYR A 79 19.68 7.38 -1.79
C TYR A 79 20.71 8.19 -2.57
N ALA A 80 20.47 8.46 -3.86
CA ALA A 80 21.40 9.23 -4.67
C ALA A 80 21.56 10.66 -4.13
N LYS A 81 20.44 11.31 -3.81
CA LYS A 81 20.44 12.66 -3.26
C LYS A 81 21.13 12.73 -1.91
N ALA A 82 20.74 11.88 -0.96
CA ALA A 82 21.30 11.89 0.40
C ALA A 82 22.81 11.62 0.40
N GLN A 83 23.26 10.64 -0.40
CA GLN A 83 24.69 10.33 -0.54
C GLN A 83 25.47 11.48 -1.18
N ALA A 84 24.92 12.11 -2.23
CA ALA A 84 25.56 13.27 -2.86
C ALA A 84 25.61 14.49 -1.93
N GLU A 85 24.55 14.75 -1.16
CA GLU A 85 24.50 15.84 -0.16
C GLU A 85 25.48 15.62 0.99
N ALA A 86 25.79 14.36 1.33
CA ALA A 86 26.82 14.00 2.30
C ALA A 86 28.26 14.11 1.74
N GLY A 87 28.43 14.56 0.49
CA GLY A 87 29.73 14.67 -0.18
C GLY A 87 30.22 13.37 -0.83
N GLY A 88 29.37 12.35 -0.90
CA GLY A 88 29.68 11.09 -1.58
C GLY A 88 29.64 11.21 -3.10
N GLU A 89 30.51 10.45 -3.78
CA GLU A 89 30.49 10.35 -5.23
C GLU A 89 29.47 9.30 -5.69
N VAL A 90 28.38 9.77 -6.29
CA VAL A 90 27.27 8.93 -6.75
C VAL A 90 27.03 9.12 -8.23
N TYR A 91 26.78 8.03 -8.94
CA TYR A 91 26.36 8.04 -10.34
C TYR A 91 24.98 7.41 -10.44
N LEU A 92 24.08 8.09 -11.15
CA LEU A 92 22.71 7.65 -11.39
C LEU A 92 22.52 7.42 -12.90
N TYR A 93 21.87 6.33 -13.28
CA TYR A 93 21.51 6.05 -14.67
C TYR A 93 20.10 5.51 -14.83
N GLN A 94 19.63 5.51 -16.07
CA GLN A 94 18.44 4.80 -16.50
C GLN A 94 18.71 4.10 -17.84
N TYR A 95 18.41 2.81 -17.93
CA TYR A 95 18.35 2.09 -19.19
C TYR A 95 17.08 2.51 -19.93
N ASP A 96 17.26 3.36 -20.94
CA ASP A 96 16.21 4.08 -21.66
C ASP A 96 15.91 3.49 -23.05
N TYR A 97 16.66 2.48 -23.48
CA TYR A 97 16.38 1.79 -24.73
C TYR A 97 15.10 0.95 -24.58
N PRO A 98 14.06 1.12 -25.43
CA PRO A 98 12.75 0.50 -25.17
C PRO A 98 12.71 -1.02 -25.30
N ALA A 99 13.58 -1.62 -26.11
CA ALA A 99 13.60 -3.07 -26.27
C ALA A 99 14.28 -3.71 -25.06
N HIS A 100 13.64 -4.77 -24.53
CA HIS A 100 14.10 -5.52 -23.36
C HIS A 100 14.47 -4.57 -22.21
N ALA A 101 13.48 -3.77 -21.79
CA ALA A 101 13.63 -2.70 -20.82
C ALA A 101 12.82 -2.93 -19.54
N LYS A 102 12.44 -4.18 -19.25
CA LYS A 102 11.72 -4.56 -18.04
C LYS A 102 12.68 -4.66 -16.85
N HIS A 103 12.14 -4.88 -15.65
CA HIS A 103 12.94 -5.12 -14.45
C HIS A 103 14.05 -6.11 -14.77
N THR A 104 15.30 -5.78 -14.44
CA THR A 104 16.50 -6.62 -14.62
C THR A 104 16.93 -6.95 -16.05
N ASP A 105 16.18 -6.57 -17.10
CA ASP A 105 16.59 -6.88 -18.49
C ASP A 105 17.92 -6.22 -18.86
N ASP A 106 18.24 -5.07 -18.26
CA ASP A 106 19.51 -4.38 -18.52
C ASP A 106 20.72 -5.21 -18.05
N MET A 107 20.52 -6.19 -17.17
CA MET A 107 21.54 -7.13 -16.72
C MET A 107 22.02 -8.08 -17.80
N TYR A 108 21.21 -8.41 -18.82
CA TYR A 108 21.63 -9.25 -19.94
C TYR A 108 22.86 -8.67 -20.63
N TYR A 109 22.86 -7.35 -20.83
CA TYR A 109 23.97 -6.63 -21.43
C TYR A 109 25.18 -6.59 -20.52
N ILE A 110 24.98 -6.29 -19.22
CA ILE A 110 26.07 -6.14 -18.24
C ILE A 110 26.80 -7.48 -18.04
N LEU A 111 26.06 -8.58 -17.96
CA LEU A 111 26.58 -9.91 -17.66
C LEU A 111 26.95 -10.71 -18.91
N GLY A 112 26.51 -10.27 -20.09
CA GLY A 112 26.88 -10.86 -21.37
C GLY A 112 26.14 -12.15 -21.73
N PHE A 113 25.00 -12.44 -21.09
CA PHE A 113 24.10 -13.52 -21.49
C PHE A 113 22.80 -12.92 -22.03
N TYR A 114 22.23 -13.54 -23.07
CA TYR A 114 21.04 -13.04 -23.76
C TYR A 114 20.07 -14.20 -23.96
N GLU A 115 18.81 -13.98 -23.59
CA GLU A 115 17.73 -14.95 -23.84
C GLU A 115 17.00 -14.68 -25.17
N HIS A 116 17.43 -13.66 -25.89
CA HIS A 116 16.82 -13.15 -27.12
C HIS A 116 17.86 -12.72 -28.15
N ASP A 117 17.44 -12.65 -29.41
CA ASP A 117 18.24 -12.08 -30.48
C ASP A 117 18.33 -10.56 -30.32
N LYS A 118 19.55 -10.02 -30.45
CA LYS A 118 19.82 -8.59 -30.35
C LYS A 118 19.53 -7.88 -31.67
N ASP A 119 18.88 -6.73 -31.59
CA ASP A 119 18.89 -5.79 -32.70
C ASP A 119 20.24 -5.03 -32.82
N PHE A 120 20.41 -4.25 -33.88
CA PHE A 120 21.64 -3.50 -34.12
C PHE A 120 21.99 -2.49 -33.01
N ASN A 121 21.00 -1.89 -32.35
CA ASN A 121 21.22 -0.98 -31.22
C ASN A 121 21.66 -1.77 -29.98
N GLU A 122 21.01 -2.90 -29.69
CA GLU A 122 21.33 -3.81 -28.59
C GLU A 122 22.72 -4.45 -28.75
N GLU A 123 23.12 -4.78 -29.97
CA GLU A 123 24.48 -5.21 -30.26
C GLU A 123 25.50 -4.13 -29.88
N TRP A 124 25.23 -2.87 -30.19
CA TRP A 124 26.10 -1.77 -29.79
C TRP A 124 26.11 -1.59 -28.27
N LEU A 125 24.93 -1.59 -27.64
CA LEU A 125 24.79 -1.46 -26.19
C LEU A 125 25.51 -2.60 -25.46
N SER A 126 25.44 -3.83 -25.97
CA SER A 126 26.14 -4.99 -25.40
C SER A 126 27.66 -4.86 -25.34
N ARG A 127 28.26 -4.00 -26.17
CA ARG A 127 29.70 -3.75 -26.16
C ARG A 127 30.08 -2.57 -25.27
N VAL A 128 29.21 -1.57 -25.16
CA VAL A 128 29.53 -0.29 -24.51
C VAL A 128 29.06 -0.26 -23.06
N TYR A 129 27.87 -0.78 -22.78
CA TYR A 129 27.28 -0.69 -21.46
C TYR A 129 28.10 -1.42 -20.37
N PRO A 130 28.67 -2.63 -20.60
CA PRO A 130 29.56 -3.28 -19.62
C PRO A 130 30.84 -2.48 -19.33
N VAL A 131 31.34 -1.72 -20.30
CA VAL A 131 32.54 -0.89 -20.13
C VAL A 131 32.30 0.19 -19.08
N TYR A 132 31.08 0.75 -18.99
CA TYR A 132 30.74 1.75 -17.97
C TYR A 132 30.89 1.18 -16.55
N PHE A 133 30.40 -0.04 -16.31
CA PHE A 133 30.53 -0.71 -15.01
C PHE A 133 31.98 -1.12 -14.73
N ALA A 134 32.68 -1.67 -15.72
CA ALA A 134 34.10 -2.00 -15.57
C ALA A 134 34.94 -0.77 -15.23
N ASN A 135 34.65 0.38 -15.85
CA ASN A 135 35.31 1.64 -15.57
C ASN A 135 34.99 2.13 -14.15
N PHE A 136 33.73 2.09 -13.73
CA PHE A 136 33.33 2.42 -12.35
C PHE A 136 34.12 1.58 -11.32
N ILE A 137 34.20 0.26 -11.52
CA ILE A 137 34.96 -0.64 -10.64
C ILE A 137 36.46 -0.29 -10.61
N LYS A 138 37.03 0.11 -11.74
CA LYS A 138 38.45 0.49 -11.88
C LYS A 138 38.75 1.92 -11.41
N GLY A 139 37.75 2.71 -11.03
CA GLY A 139 37.92 4.14 -10.74
C GLY A 139 38.26 4.97 -11.99
N LEU A 140 37.85 4.51 -13.17
CA LEU A 140 38.01 5.22 -14.44
C LEU A 140 36.71 6.00 -14.77
N PRO A 141 36.80 7.05 -15.61
CA PRO A 141 35.61 7.74 -16.11
C PRO A 141 34.62 6.75 -16.77
N LEU A 142 33.35 6.76 -16.33
CA LEU A 142 32.33 5.82 -16.82
C LEU A 142 32.06 6.05 -18.31
N ALA A 143 31.78 7.30 -18.68
CA ALA A 143 31.65 7.78 -20.06
C ALA A 143 32.14 9.24 -20.13
N PRO A 144 32.43 9.80 -21.33
CA PRO A 144 33.03 11.14 -21.45
C PRO A 144 32.24 12.26 -20.75
N ASP A 145 30.91 12.20 -20.81
CA ASP A 145 30.00 13.20 -20.26
C ASP A 145 29.31 12.75 -18.96
N TRP A 146 29.48 11.50 -18.52
CA TRP A 146 28.80 11.00 -17.33
C TRP A 146 29.40 11.59 -16.04
N LYS A 147 28.70 12.55 -15.45
CA LYS A 147 29.10 13.24 -14.22
C LYS A 147 28.41 12.65 -12.98
N PRO A 148 29.04 12.77 -11.80
CA PRO A 148 28.38 12.48 -10.54
C PRO A 148 27.07 13.27 -10.37
N VAL A 149 26.18 12.75 -9.53
CA VAL A 149 24.89 13.36 -9.21
C VAL A 149 25.10 14.71 -8.54
N ASN A 150 24.50 15.74 -9.11
CA ASN A 150 24.24 17.01 -8.46
C ASN A 150 22.87 16.94 -7.79
N PRO A 151 22.76 17.03 -6.46
CA PRO A 151 21.51 16.82 -5.74
C PRO A 151 20.42 17.86 -6.06
N LYS A 152 20.79 19.02 -6.62
CA LYS A 152 19.82 20.05 -7.05
C LYS A 152 19.26 19.77 -8.45
N LEU A 153 20.07 19.21 -9.34
CA LEU A 153 19.69 18.96 -10.73
C LEU A 153 19.14 17.54 -10.93
N MET A 154 19.51 16.62 -10.04
CA MET A 154 19.26 15.18 -10.13
C MET A 154 19.55 14.67 -11.54
N ASN A 155 20.75 15.00 -12.01
CA ASN A 155 21.25 14.55 -13.30
C ASN A 155 21.48 13.03 -13.28
N TYR A 156 21.17 12.39 -14.39
CA TYR A 156 21.33 10.94 -14.57
C TYR A 156 21.79 10.64 -15.99
N TYR A 157 22.43 9.50 -16.19
CA TYR A 157 22.86 9.06 -17.50
C TYR A 157 21.78 8.21 -18.17
N SER A 158 21.32 8.64 -19.34
CA SER A 158 20.37 7.90 -20.16
C SER A 158 21.14 6.93 -21.04
N VAL A 159 21.00 5.64 -20.77
CA VAL A 159 21.59 4.57 -21.59
C VAL A 159 20.58 4.22 -22.67
N ASN A 160 20.70 4.88 -23.82
CA ASN A 160 19.82 4.67 -24.97
C ASN A 160 20.65 4.73 -26.26
N LYS A 161 20.25 3.95 -27.27
CA LYS A 161 20.85 3.96 -28.59
C LYS A 161 19.78 3.82 -29.66
N SER A 162 19.78 4.73 -30.64
CA SER A 162 19.06 4.55 -31.90
C SER A 162 19.94 5.04 -33.04
N PHE A 163 20.34 4.13 -33.94
CA PHE A 163 21.07 4.51 -35.15
C PHE A 163 20.19 5.28 -36.14
N THR A 164 18.90 4.96 -36.21
CA THR A 164 17.95 5.62 -37.13
C THR A 164 17.63 7.03 -36.69
N ASP A 165 17.46 7.24 -35.38
CA ASP A 165 17.04 8.54 -34.83
C ASP A 165 18.22 9.39 -34.34
N GLY A 166 19.46 8.91 -34.54
CA GLY A 166 20.67 9.59 -34.07
C GLY A 166 20.79 9.68 -32.54
N VAL A 167 20.06 8.84 -31.80
CA VAL A 167 20.09 8.83 -30.34
C VAL A 167 21.36 8.14 -29.85
N THR A 168 22.03 8.76 -28.89
CA THR A 168 23.22 8.23 -28.21
C THR A 168 23.08 8.40 -26.70
N PRO A 169 23.80 7.59 -25.90
CA PRO A 169 23.80 7.75 -24.45
C PRO A 169 24.27 9.15 -24.07
N LYS A 170 23.61 9.76 -23.09
CA LYS A 170 23.90 11.13 -22.67
C LYS A 170 23.38 11.45 -21.28
N MET A 171 23.97 12.47 -20.66
CA MET A 171 23.42 13.08 -19.45
C MET A 171 22.04 13.72 -19.70
N LYS A 172 21.10 13.46 -18.80
CA LYS A 172 19.79 14.12 -18.68
C LYS A 172 19.65 14.74 -17.29
N LEU A 173 18.67 15.63 -17.13
CA LEU A 173 18.35 16.30 -15.87
C LEU A 173 16.97 15.86 -15.36
N GLY A 174 16.73 15.99 -14.06
CA GLY A 174 15.42 15.75 -13.46
C GLY A 174 14.99 14.28 -13.50
N TYR A 175 15.82 13.39 -12.94
CA TYR A 175 15.49 11.98 -12.79
C TYR A 175 14.09 11.78 -12.18
N HIS A 176 13.16 11.22 -12.96
CA HIS A 176 11.75 11.02 -12.62
C HIS A 176 11.05 12.21 -11.93
N LYS A 177 11.36 13.45 -12.36
CA LYS A 177 10.92 14.69 -11.69
C LYS A 177 9.43 14.75 -11.32
N THR A 178 8.54 14.31 -12.22
CA THR A 178 7.08 14.29 -11.96
C THR A 178 6.71 13.44 -10.74
N ILE A 179 7.34 12.28 -10.60
CA ILE A 179 7.11 11.35 -9.48
C ILE A 179 7.75 11.93 -8.22
N THR A 180 9.00 12.40 -8.32
CA THR A 180 9.75 12.89 -7.16
C THR A 180 9.12 14.14 -6.56
N ASP A 181 8.71 15.09 -7.39
CA ASP A 181 8.05 16.32 -6.92
C ASP A 181 6.72 16.00 -6.24
N TYR A 182 5.95 15.07 -6.81
CA TYR A 182 4.67 14.65 -6.22
C TYR A 182 4.87 14.07 -4.82
N TYR A 183 5.81 13.14 -4.67
CA TYR A 183 6.05 12.47 -3.39
C TYR A 183 6.74 13.36 -2.35
N ILE A 184 7.57 14.33 -2.77
CA ILE A 184 8.02 15.41 -1.87
C ILE A 184 6.80 16.17 -1.32
N GLY A 185 5.83 16.50 -2.17
CA GLY A 185 4.57 17.11 -1.74
C GLY A 185 3.73 16.21 -0.81
N ILE A 186 3.81 14.88 -0.95
CA ILE A 186 3.20 13.94 -0.01
C ILE A 186 3.88 14.01 1.36
N MET A 187 5.21 14.10 1.43
CA MET A 187 5.93 14.28 2.70
C MET A 187 5.54 15.60 3.39
N GLU A 188 5.44 16.69 2.63
CA GLU A 188 4.97 17.98 3.17
C GLU A 188 3.53 17.90 3.69
N TYR A 189 2.65 17.19 2.97
CA TYR A 189 1.29 16.95 3.39
C TYR A 189 1.22 16.12 4.68
N ASP A 190 2.02 15.06 4.78
CA ASP A 190 2.16 14.23 5.97
C ASP A 190 2.58 15.05 7.20
N GLU A 191 3.63 15.86 7.05
CA GLU A 191 4.14 16.73 8.13
C GLU A 191 3.05 17.72 8.60
N ASN A 192 2.28 18.28 7.67
CA ASN A 192 1.19 19.20 7.97
C ASN A 192 0.04 18.51 8.72
N ILE A 193 -0.33 17.29 8.35
CA ILE A 193 -1.32 16.50 9.11
C ILE A 193 -0.80 16.20 10.52
N SER A 194 0.45 15.76 10.65
CA SER A 194 1.06 15.48 11.95
C SER A 194 1.02 16.71 12.86
N LYS A 195 1.33 17.91 12.33
CA LYS A 195 1.21 19.19 13.06
C LYS A 195 -0.23 19.47 13.50
N ILE A 196 -1.21 19.26 12.63
CA ILE A 196 -2.64 19.47 12.94
C ILE A 196 -3.09 18.49 14.04
N LYS A 197 -2.81 17.19 13.90
CA LYS A 197 -3.17 16.17 14.89
C LYS A 197 -2.57 16.46 16.26
N LYS A 198 -1.28 16.87 16.29
CA LYS A 198 -0.60 17.28 17.53
C LYS A 198 -1.25 18.52 18.16
N LYS A 199 -1.62 19.52 17.35
CA LYS A 199 -2.32 20.72 17.85
C LYS A 199 -3.70 20.38 18.40
N VAL A 200 -4.48 19.52 17.74
CA VAL A 200 -5.79 19.07 18.21
C VAL A 200 -5.67 18.33 19.54
N LEU A 201 -4.70 17.41 19.65
CA LEU A 201 -4.45 16.66 20.89
C LEU A 201 -4.06 17.58 22.06
N ASN A 202 -3.25 18.61 21.78
CA ASN A 202 -2.78 19.57 22.78
C ASN A 202 -3.75 20.72 23.04
N THR A 203 -4.84 20.82 22.28
CA THR A 203 -5.86 21.85 22.55
C THR A 203 -6.56 21.43 23.83
N PRO A 204 -6.56 22.26 24.89
CA PRO A 204 -7.28 21.94 26.12
C PRO A 204 -8.72 21.64 25.72
N ILE A 205 -9.23 20.48 26.15
CA ILE A 205 -10.62 20.10 25.96
C ILE A 205 -11.44 21.23 26.60
N GLN A 206 -11.86 22.19 25.79
CA GLN A 206 -12.99 23.01 26.15
C GLN A 206 -14.14 22.02 26.13
N TYR A 207 -14.49 21.52 27.31
CA TYR A 207 -15.88 21.16 27.57
C TYR A 207 -16.67 22.43 27.29
N LYS A 208 -17.02 22.67 26.01
CA LYS A 208 -18.23 23.43 25.68
C LYS A 208 -19.27 22.68 26.47
N GLY A 209 -19.68 23.29 27.57
CA GLY A 209 -20.42 22.63 28.63
C GLY A 209 -21.36 21.66 27.98
N LEU A 210 -21.16 20.38 28.27
CA LEU A 210 -22.15 19.38 27.94
C LEU A 210 -23.41 19.98 28.58
N ILE A 211 -24.26 20.60 27.76
CA ILE A 211 -25.63 20.88 28.15
C ILE A 211 -26.21 19.47 28.14
N LEU A 212 -25.85 18.69 29.17
CA LEU A 212 -26.80 17.85 29.85
C LEU A 212 -27.96 18.81 30.05
N THR A 213 -28.93 18.70 29.16
CA THR A 213 -30.29 19.12 29.46
C THR A 213 -30.57 18.43 30.79
N THR A 214 -30.39 19.17 31.87
CA THR A 214 -30.88 18.85 33.20
C THR A 214 -32.39 18.99 33.11
N LYS A 215 -33.01 18.15 32.29
CA LYS A 215 -34.40 17.83 32.46
C LYS A 215 -34.38 17.03 33.74
N GLU A 216 -34.78 17.69 34.83
CA GLU A 216 -34.83 17.12 36.17
C GLU A 216 -35.38 15.70 36.06
N PHE A 217 -34.57 14.73 36.47
CA PHE A 217 -34.94 13.32 36.42
C PHE A 217 -36.12 13.16 37.38
N ASN A 218 -37.33 13.05 36.84
CA ASN A 218 -38.53 12.99 37.66
C ASN A 218 -38.57 11.61 38.33
N ILE A 219 -38.63 11.56 39.66
CA ILE A 219 -38.75 10.31 40.42
C ILE A 219 -39.90 9.44 39.89
N ARG A 220 -40.96 10.06 39.38
CA ARG A 220 -42.07 9.37 38.71
C ARG A 220 -41.61 8.54 37.52
N ASP A 221 -40.71 9.05 36.70
CA ASP A 221 -40.23 8.36 35.51
C ASP A 221 -39.30 7.20 35.91
N LEU A 222 -38.46 7.38 36.94
CA LEU A 222 -37.66 6.30 37.51
C LEU A 222 -38.54 5.15 38.04
N LEU A 223 -39.62 5.49 38.76
CA LEU A 223 -40.57 4.51 39.27
C LEU A 223 -41.33 3.81 38.13
N PHE A 224 -41.69 4.55 37.08
CA PHE A 224 -42.40 4.00 35.92
C PHE A 224 -41.53 3.02 35.12
N TYR A 225 -40.28 3.40 34.81
CA TYR A 225 -39.36 2.52 34.10
C TYR A 225 -38.90 1.34 34.97
N GLY A 226 -38.72 1.55 36.27
CA GLY A 226 -38.45 0.47 37.23
C GLY A 226 -39.58 -0.55 37.30
N PHE A 227 -40.83 -0.09 37.32
CA PHE A 227 -42.00 -0.96 37.28
C PHE A 227 -42.09 -1.75 35.97
N LEU A 228 -41.89 -1.10 34.80
CA LEU A 228 -41.88 -1.77 33.50
C LEU A 228 -40.80 -2.85 33.41
N LEU A 229 -39.59 -2.56 33.89
CA LEU A 229 -38.49 -3.52 33.94
C LEU A 229 -38.83 -4.70 34.87
N GLY A 230 -39.42 -4.42 36.03
CA GLY A 230 -39.87 -5.46 36.97
C GLY A 230 -40.91 -6.40 36.37
N VAL A 231 -41.91 -5.86 35.67
CA VAL A 231 -42.93 -6.67 34.96
C VAL A 231 -42.28 -7.53 33.88
N LEU A 232 -41.34 -6.97 33.12
CA LEU A 232 -40.65 -7.70 32.04
C LEU A 232 -39.83 -8.87 32.61
N LEU A 233 -39.11 -8.64 33.72
CA LEU A 233 -38.36 -9.69 34.41
C LEU A 233 -39.28 -10.75 35.02
N PHE A 234 -40.44 -10.37 35.55
CA PHE A 234 -41.43 -11.32 36.10
C PHE A 234 -42.02 -12.22 35.01
N VAL A 235 -42.39 -11.66 33.86
CA VAL A 235 -42.87 -12.45 32.70
C VAL A 235 -41.77 -13.39 32.20
N LEU A 236 -40.52 -12.92 32.13
CA LEU A 236 -39.40 -13.77 31.74
C LEU A 236 -39.20 -14.93 32.73
N TYR A 237 -39.30 -14.66 34.03
CA TYR A 237 -39.24 -15.68 35.08
C TYR A 237 -40.35 -16.72 34.96
N GLU A 238 -41.61 -16.29 34.78
CA GLU A 238 -42.74 -17.21 34.59
C GLU A 238 -42.58 -18.07 33.33
N LEU A 239 -42.08 -17.50 32.22
CA LEU A 239 -41.79 -18.26 31.01
C LEU A 239 -40.69 -19.31 31.24
N ILE A 240 -39.61 -18.95 31.92
CA ILE A 240 -38.52 -19.87 32.27
C ILE A 240 -39.04 -20.97 33.20
N TYR A 241 -39.81 -20.61 34.23
CA TYR A 241 -40.40 -21.55 35.17
C TYR A 241 -41.37 -22.52 34.47
N PHE A 242 -42.23 -22.00 33.58
CA PHE A 242 -43.16 -22.81 32.79
C PHE A 242 -42.42 -23.77 31.86
N CYS A 243 -41.38 -23.30 31.15
CA CYS A 243 -40.53 -24.13 30.31
C CYS A 243 -39.84 -25.23 31.12
N HIS A 244 -39.30 -24.90 32.29
CA HIS A 244 -38.65 -25.87 33.18
C HIS A 244 -39.64 -26.93 33.71
N ARG A 245 -40.84 -26.51 34.14
CA ARG A 245 -41.90 -27.40 34.59
C ARG A 245 -42.36 -28.35 33.48
N ARG A 246 -42.48 -27.84 32.24
CA ARG A 246 -42.84 -28.67 31.08
C ARG A 246 -41.74 -29.67 30.74
N TYR A 247 -40.47 -29.26 30.80
CA TYR A 247 -39.33 -30.13 30.61
C TYR A 247 -39.29 -31.28 31.63
N GLN A 248 -39.49 -30.98 32.92
CA GLN A 248 -39.57 -32.02 33.97
C GLN A 248 -40.72 -33.01 33.73
N ARG A 249 -41.92 -32.51 33.38
CA ARG A 249 -43.08 -33.36 33.13
C ARG A 249 -42.89 -34.29 31.91
N SER A 250 -42.20 -33.83 30.86
CA SER A 250 -41.82 -34.68 29.74
C SER A 250 -40.82 -35.77 30.14
N ARG A 251 -39.88 -35.47 31.03
CA ARG A 251 -38.92 -36.45 31.57
C ARG A 251 -39.60 -37.54 32.40
N ASP A 252 -40.56 -37.17 33.23
CA ASP A 252 -41.29 -38.13 34.08
C ASP A 252 -42.16 -39.09 33.25
N LEU A 253 -42.73 -38.63 32.12
CA LEU A 253 -43.48 -39.47 31.17
C LEU A 253 -42.59 -40.45 30.39
N GLU A 254 -41.30 -40.13 30.21
CA GLU A 254 -40.31 -40.99 29.55
C GLU A 254 -39.76 -42.08 30.48
N GLN A 255 -39.92 -41.93 31.80
CA GLN A 255 -39.45 -42.88 32.83
C GLN A 255 -40.54 -43.81 33.39
N THR A 256 -41.80 -43.72 32.94
CA THR A 256 -42.81 -44.75 33.23
C THR A 256 -42.53 -46.01 32.40
N PRO A 257 -42.11 -47.14 33.01
CA PRO A 257 -41.90 -48.38 32.26
C PRO A 257 -43.24 -48.90 31.72
N LEU A 258 -43.26 -49.23 30.43
CA LEU A 258 -44.34 -49.96 29.78
C LEU A 258 -44.56 -51.29 30.50
N LEU A 259 -45.66 -51.43 31.24
CA LEU A 259 -46.16 -52.73 31.68
C LEU A 259 -46.53 -53.53 30.43
N ASN A 260 -45.62 -54.42 30.07
CA ASN A 260 -45.71 -55.40 28.99
C ASN A 260 -46.79 -56.43 29.35
N ASN A 261 -48.02 -56.18 28.89
CA ASN A 261 -49.09 -57.17 28.82
C ASN A 261 -48.79 -58.13 27.66
N ASN A 262 -48.03 -59.19 27.94
CA ASN A 262 -48.07 -60.42 27.14
C ASN A 262 -48.64 -61.54 27.99
N ASN A 263 -49.96 -61.72 27.86
CA ASN A 263 -50.63 -62.97 28.19
C ASN A 263 -50.17 -64.05 27.19
N ILE A 264 -49.53 -65.11 27.70
CA ILE A 264 -49.55 -66.41 27.04
C ILE A 264 -50.44 -67.30 27.91
N TYR A 265 -51.67 -67.50 27.44
CA TYR A 265 -52.51 -68.62 27.84
C TYR A 265 -52.11 -69.83 26.97
N ILE A 266 -51.70 -70.92 27.59
CA ILE A 266 -51.91 -72.28 27.09
C ILE A 266 -52.31 -73.11 28.31
N ASP A 267 -53.54 -73.62 28.32
CA ASP A 267 -53.84 -74.89 28.97
C ASP A 267 -54.91 -75.60 28.14
N ASN A 268 -54.57 -76.84 27.77
CA ASN A 268 -55.38 -78.01 27.40
C ASN A 268 -56.70 -77.84 26.64
#